data_AF-K7ZXX7-F1
#
_entry.id   AF-K7ZXX7-F1
#
_cell.length_a   1.000
_cell.length_b   1.000
_cell.length_c   1.000
_cell.angle_alpha   90.00
_cell.angle_beta   90.00
_cell.angle_gamma   90.00
#
_symmetry.space_group_name_H-M   'P 1'
#
loop_
_entity.id
_entity.type
_entity.pdbx_description
1 polymer ?
#
loop_
_entity_poly.entity_id
_entity_poly.type
_entity_poly.pdbx_seq_one_letter_code
_entity_poly.pdbx_strand_id
1 'polypeptide(L)'
;MPTAQADVAPVAIAGLHSVALTDVHFVKSEAGKLRIEGMVKNLTDHSFRQVYVAFNLLRNGMVVGYTTAITFHLAPDETWLFQAPCRTRVFKPDHFRLAELSAIP
;
A
#
# COMPACT_ATOMS: atom_id res chain seq x y z
N MET A 1 -25.87 -18.73 7.45
CA MET A 1 -25.12 -17.49 7.18
C MET A 1 -24.27 -17.17 8.40
N PRO A 2 -22.94 -17.23 8.29
CA PRO A 2 -22.09 -16.29 9.01
C PRO A 2 -21.07 -15.64 8.05
N THR A 3 -21.05 -14.31 8.03
CA THR A 3 -20.04 -13.50 7.34
C THR A 3 -18.75 -13.55 8.16
N ALA A 4 -17.68 -14.09 7.57
CA ALA A 4 -16.35 -14.02 8.14
C ALA A 4 -15.84 -12.57 7.99
N GLN A 5 -15.85 -11.83 9.10
CA GLN A 5 -15.18 -10.54 9.20
C GLN A 5 -13.69 -10.83 9.37
N ALA A 6 -12.88 -10.44 8.38
CA ALA A 6 -11.44 -10.49 8.50
C ALA A 6 -11.02 -9.51 9.60
N ASP A 7 -10.53 -10.05 10.70
CA ASP A 7 -9.93 -9.31 11.80
C ASP A 7 -8.58 -8.75 11.32
N VAL A 8 -8.62 -7.55 10.72
CA VAL A 8 -7.40 -6.81 10.40
C VAL A 8 -7.04 -6.01 11.64
N ALA A 9 -6.34 -6.67 12.58
CA ALA A 9 -5.64 -5.96 13.63
C ALA A 9 -4.72 -4.90 12.98
N PRO A 10 -4.75 -3.63 13.40
CA PRO A 10 -3.85 -2.62 12.88
C PRO A 10 -2.43 -3.01 13.29
N VAL A 11 -1.60 -3.38 12.31
CA VAL A 11 -0.17 -3.57 12.51
C VAL A 11 0.42 -2.18 12.72
N ALA A 12 0.57 -1.78 13.98
CA ALA A 12 1.34 -0.59 14.35
C ALA A 12 2.83 -0.91 14.15
N ILE A 13 3.39 -0.47 13.02
CA ILE A 13 4.84 -0.49 12.82
C ILE A 13 5.41 0.71 13.56
N ALA A 14 6.05 0.45 14.70
CA ALA A 14 6.73 1.48 15.50
C ALA A 14 7.74 2.23 14.62
N GLY A 15 7.55 3.54 14.47
CA GLY A 15 8.37 4.43 13.62
C GLY A 15 7.60 5.24 12.58
N LEU A 16 6.34 4.89 12.28
CA LEU A 16 5.48 5.55 11.29
C LEU A 16 4.64 6.72 11.86
N HIS A 17 5.14 7.48 12.82
CA HIS A 17 4.35 8.59 13.38
C HIS A 17 4.16 9.76 12.40
N SER A 18 4.95 9.79 11.32
CA SER A 18 5.00 10.92 10.38
C SER A 18 4.06 10.75 9.18
N VAL A 19 3.65 9.53 8.85
CA VAL A 19 2.71 9.24 7.76
C VAL A 19 1.73 8.15 8.14
N ALA A 20 0.45 8.30 7.77
CA ALA A 20 -0.58 7.28 7.94
C ALA A 20 -0.89 6.59 6.61
N LEU A 21 -0.91 5.24 6.62
CA LEU A 21 -1.33 4.42 5.49
C LEU A 21 -2.70 3.81 5.79
N THR A 22 -3.69 4.11 4.96
CA THR A 22 -5.09 3.69 5.16
C THR A 22 -5.73 3.16 3.88
N ASP A 23 -6.84 2.44 4.05
CA ASP A 23 -7.71 1.92 2.97
C ASP A 23 -6.98 1.16 1.87
N VAL A 24 -5.99 0.34 2.25
CA VAL A 24 -5.21 -0.44 1.31
C VAL A 24 -5.98 -1.67 0.85
N HIS A 25 -6.22 -1.81 -0.45
CA HIS A 25 -6.97 -2.93 -1.01
C HIS A 25 -6.60 -3.22 -2.48
N PHE A 26 -6.93 -4.42 -2.95
CA PHE A 26 -6.81 -4.78 -4.35
C PHE A 26 -7.94 -4.16 -5.18
N VAL A 27 -7.59 -3.63 -6.35
CA VAL A 27 -8.53 -3.14 -7.36
C VAL A 27 -8.19 -3.74 -8.72
N LYS A 28 -9.22 -4.16 -9.45
CA LYS A 28 -9.09 -4.58 -10.85
C LYS A 28 -9.57 -3.45 -11.75
N SER A 29 -8.78 -3.09 -12.77
CA SER A 29 -9.27 -2.20 -13.82
C SER A 29 -10.27 -2.93 -14.71
N GLU A 30 -11.03 -2.16 -15.51
CA GLU A 30 -11.94 -2.71 -16.54
C GLU A 30 -11.21 -3.66 -17.51
N ALA A 31 -9.95 -3.35 -17.84
CA ALA A 31 -9.08 -4.19 -18.65
C ALA A 31 -8.52 -5.43 -17.90
N GLY A 32 -9.01 -5.73 -16.70
CA GLY A 32 -8.62 -6.87 -15.89
C GLY A 32 -7.24 -6.77 -15.21
N LYS A 33 -6.59 -5.60 -15.24
CA LYS A 33 -5.28 -5.40 -14.62
C LYS A 33 -5.44 -5.18 -13.12
N LEU A 34 -4.76 -5.99 -12.32
CA LEU A 34 -4.75 -5.87 -10.87
C LEU A 34 -3.79 -4.76 -10.42
N ARG A 35 -4.19 -3.98 -9.43
CA ARG A 35 -3.36 -3.00 -8.73
C ARG A 35 -3.74 -2.98 -7.24
N ILE A 36 -2.86 -2.46 -6.41
CA ILE A 36 -3.17 -2.10 -5.03
C ILE A 36 -3.44 -0.59 -5.02
N GLU A 37 -4.53 -0.18 -4.39
CA GLU A 37 -4.83 1.22 -4.09
C GLU A 37 -4.84 1.42 -2.58
N GLY A 38 -4.63 2.66 -2.16
CA GLY A 38 -4.71 3.09 -0.78
C GLY A 38 -4.32 4.56 -0.65
N MET A 39 -4.25 5.04 0.58
CA MET A 39 -3.95 6.44 0.88
C MET A 39 -2.76 6.55 1.83
N VAL A 40 -1.91 7.53 1.57
CA VAL A 40 -0.85 7.95 2.48
C VAL A 40 -1.08 9.40 2.86
N LYS A 41 -1.27 9.69 4.14
CA LYS A 41 -1.39 11.05 4.66
C LYS A 41 -0.12 11.48 5.37
N ASN A 42 0.40 12.67 5.05
CA ASN A 42 1.42 13.33 5.86
C ASN A 42 0.79 13.85 7.16
N LEU A 43 1.33 13.42 8.30
CA LEU A 43 0.86 13.82 9.64
C LEU A 43 1.74 14.89 10.29
N THR A 44 2.68 15.45 9.53
CA THR A 44 3.65 16.45 10.01
C THR A 44 3.38 17.83 9.44
N ASP A 45 4.09 18.82 9.98
CA ASP A 45 4.10 20.22 9.58
C ASP A 45 5.13 20.55 8.49
N HIS A 46 5.87 19.54 7.96
CA HIS A 46 6.84 19.70 6.89
C HIS A 46 6.56 18.78 5.71
N SER A 47 7.07 19.16 4.54
CA SER A 47 6.96 18.33 3.34
C SER A 47 7.92 17.15 3.40
N PHE A 48 7.53 16.02 2.79
CA PHE A 48 8.46 14.95 2.44
C PHE A 48 8.88 15.08 0.98
N ARG A 49 10.19 15.16 0.73
CA ARG A 49 10.76 15.06 -0.62
C ARG A 49 10.30 13.80 -1.35
N GLN A 50 10.25 12.67 -0.67
CA GLN A 50 9.87 11.39 -1.27
C GLN A 50 9.12 10.51 -0.28
N VAL A 51 7.99 9.95 -0.73
CA VAL A 51 7.28 8.92 0.03
C VAL A 51 7.02 7.74 -0.90
N TYR A 52 7.35 6.52 -0.46
CA TYR A 52 7.05 5.33 -1.22
C TYR A 52 6.48 4.22 -0.35
N VAL A 53 5.62 3.43 -0.98
CA VAL A 53 5.03 2.22 -0.43
C VAL A 53 5.43 1.03 -1.28
N ALA A 54 5.70 -0.08 -0.61
CA ALA A 54 6.07 -1.32 -1.22
C ALA A 54 5.28 -2.48 -0.64
N PHE A 55 4.84 -3.39 -1.51
CA PHE A 55 4.06 -4.55 -1.12
C PHE A 55 4.64 -5.82 -1.72
N ASN A 56 4.77 -6.84 -0.88
CA ASN A 56 4.92 -8.21 -1.34
C ASN A 56 3.56 -8.72 -1.81
N LEU A 57 3.54 -9.35 -2.98
CA LEU A 57 2.36 -10.00 -3.54
C LEU A 57 2.41 -11.48 -3.21
N LEU A 58 1.34 -12.04 -2.65
CA LEU A 58 1.30 -13.42 -2.19
C LEU A 58 0.30 -14.26 -2.96
N ARG A 59 0.60 -15.55 -3.10
CA ARG A 59 -0.31 -16.60 -3.56
C ARG A 59 -0.18 -17.77 -2.59
N ASN A 60 -1.27 -18.22 -1.99
CA ASN A 60 -1.24 -19.31 -1.01
C ASN A 60 -0.16 -19.09 0.09
N GLY A 61 0.01 -17.85 0.56
CA GLY A 61 1.00 -17.48 1.58
C GLY A 61 2.46 -17.37 1.10
N MET A 62 2.76 -17.70 -0.16
CA MET A 62 4.11 -17.55 -0.74
C MET A 62 4.24 -16.22 -1.48
N VAL A 63 5.40 -15.56 -1.36
CA VAL A 63 5.70 -14.35 -2.13
C VAL A 63 5.90 -14.73 -3.60
N VAL A 64 5.07 -14.17 -4.48
CA VAL A 64 5.08 -14.41 -5.94
C VAL A 64 5.43 -13.16 -6.74
N GLY A 65 5.59 -12.02 -6.07
CA GLY A 65 5.94 -10.77 -6.73
C GLY A 65 6.05 -9.61 -5.75
N TYR A 66 6.26 -8.43 -6.32
CA TYR A 66 6.48 -7.20 -5.60
C TYR A 66 5.92 -6.03 -6.41
N THR A 67 5.39 -5.01 -5.74
CA THR A 67 4.90 -3.79 -6.38
C THR A 67 5.16 -2.58 -5.49
N THR A 68 5.34 -1.43 -6.12
CA THR A 68 5.61 -0.16 -5.44
C THR A 68 4.81 0.97 -6.04
N ALA A 69 4.61 2.00 -5.24
CA ALA A 69 4.22 3.32 -5.70
C ALA A 69 5.09 4.36 -4.99
N ILE A 70 5.32 5.49 -5.65
CA ILE A 70 6.14 6.60 -5.13
C ILE A 70 5.47 7.91 -5.47
N THR A 71 5.52 8.86 -4.54
CA THR A 71 5.24 10.26 -4.78
C THR A 71 6.41 11.12 -4.35
N PHE A 72 6.52 12.30 -4.94
CA PHE A 72 7.52 13.30 -4.61
C PHE A 72 6.83 14.55 -4.10
N HIS A 73 7.44 15.18 -3.11
CA HIS A 73 6.94 16.40 -2.51
C HIS A 73 5.51 16.27 -1.95
N LEU A 74 5.34 15.40 -0.95
CA LEU A 74 4.09 15.30 -0.20
C LEU A 74 4.04 16.42 0.85
N ALA A 75 3.17 17.41 0.65
CA ALA A 75 3.07 18.58 1.51
C ALA A 75 2.51 18.23 2.92
N PRO A 76 2.65 19.13 3.91
CA PRO A 76 1.99 18.98 5.21
C PRO A 76 0.50 18.73 5.05
N ASP A 77 -0.06 17.82 5.85
CA ASP A 77 -1.47 17.40 5.84
C ASP A 77 -2.02 16.82 4.52
N GLU A 78 -1.20 16.74 3.47
CA GLU A 78 -1.60 16.23 2.16
C GLU A 78 -1.82 14.72 2.22
N THR A 79 -2.83 14.27 1.45
CA THR A 79 -3.12 12.85 1.24
C THR A 79 -2.82 12.47 -0.19
N TRP A 80 -1.91 11.52 -0.37
CA TRP A 80 -1.61 10.90 -1.64
C TRP A 80 -2.40 9.61 -1.81
N LEU A 81 -3.27 9.57 -2.83
CA LEU A 81 -3.92 8.35 -3.29
C LEU A 81 -2.96 7.61 -4.24
N PHE A 82 -2.43 6.48 -3.79
CA PHE A 82 -1.47 5.72 -4.58
C PHE A 82 -2.13 4.61 -5.38
N GLN A 83 -1.52 4.28 -6.52
CA GLN A 83 -1.85 3.12 -7.33
C GLN A 83 -0.57 2.34 -7.62
N ALA A 84 -0.49 1.11 -7.14
CA ALA A 84 0.65 0.21 -7.32
C ALA A 84 0.26 -0.96 -8.26
N PRO A 85 0.63 -0.91 -9.56
CA PRO A 85 0.24 -1.96 -10.51
C PRO A 85 0.86 -3.31 -10.16
N CYS A 86 0.03 -4.36 -10.08
CA CYS A 86 0.48 -5.73 -9.85
C CYS A 86 0.86 -6.38 -11.18
N ARG A 87 2.12 -6.24 -11.58
CA ARG A 87 2.63 -6.83 -12.83
C ARG A 87 3.00 -8.30 -12.65
N THR A 88 2.01 -9.16 -12.46
CA THR A 88 2.24 -10.61 -12.35
C THR A 88 1.76 -11.32 -13.61
N ARG A 89 2.68 -11.76 -14.48
CA ARG A 89 2.32 -12.44 -15.74
C ARG A 89 1.85 -13.89 -15.55
N VAL A 90 2.33 -14.57 -14.51
CA VAL A 90 2.13 -16.02 -14.34
C VAL A 90 1.29 -16.35 -13.10
N PHE A 91 1.53 -15.69 -11.97
CA PHE A 91 0.84 -15.97 -10.71
C PHE A 91 -0.06 -14.81 -10.31
N LYS A 92 -1.38 -15.00 -10.31
CA LYS A 92 -2.33 -13.97 -9.84
C LYS A 92 -2.31 -13.94 -8.30
N PRO A 93 -1.84 -12.88 -7.64
CA PRO A 93 -1.80 -12.85 -6.18
C PRO A 93 -3.23 -12.84 -5.61
N ASP A 94 -3.38 -13.44 -4.44
CA ASP A 94 -4.63 -13.47 -3.66
C ASP A 94 -4.56 -12.55 -2.43
N HIS A 95 -3.35 -12.31 -1.91
CA HIS A 95 -3.09 -11.42 -0.79
C HIS A 95 -1.91 -10.50 -1.09
N PHE A 96 -1.76 -9.46 -0.28
CA PHE A 96 -0.57 -8.63 -0.24
C PHE A 96 -0.13 -8.44 1.21
N ARG A 97 1.13 -8.07 1.40
CA ARG A 97 1.69 -7.69 2.69
C ARG A 97 2.54 -6.45 2.49
N LEU A 98 2.34 -5.43 3.34
CA LEU A 98 3.22 -4.27 3.37
C LEU A 98 4.66 -4.74 3.60
N ALA A 99 5.54 -4.43 2.67
CA ALA A 99 6.96 -4.71 2.74
C ALA A 99 7.70 -3.50 3.32
N GLU A 100 7.33 -2.31 2.87
CA GLU A 100 7.97 -1.07 3.29
C GLU A 100 7.03 0.12 3.11
N LEU A 101 7.11 1.07 4.04
CA LEU A 101 6.59 2.41 3.94
C LEU A 101 7.70 3.34 4.42
N SER A 102 8.16 4.23 3.53
CA SER A 102 9.29 5.12 3.80
C SER A 102 8.94 6.54 3.38
N ALA A 103 9.30 7.49 4.24
CA ALA A 103 9.11 8.92 4.04
C ALA A 103 10.45 9.63 4.27
N ILE A 104 10.94 10.30 3.24
CA ILE A 104 12.24 10.99 3.19
C ILE A 104 11.94 12.49 3.17
N PRO A 105 12.40 13.26 4.18
CA PRO A 105 12.27 14.72 4.22
C PRO A 105 12.83 15.46 3.00
#